data_AF-A0A1U8AZQ7-F1
#
_entry.id   AF-A0A1U8AZQ7-F1
#
_cell.length_a   1.000
_cell.length_b   1.000
_cell.length_c   1.000
_cell.angle_alpha   90.00
_cell.angle_beta   90.00
_cell.angle_gamma   90.00
#
_symmetry.space_group_name_H-M   'P 1'
#
loop_
_entity.id
_entity.type
_entity.pdbx_description
1 polymer ?
#
loop_
_entity_poly.entity_id
_entity_poly.type
_entity_poly.pdbx_seq_one_letter_code
_entity_poly.pdbx_strand_id
1 'polypeptide(L)'
;MAQALAMAKPLAPSSSVLRKGGDPSSPSPSNTLSIQCARVGGVEIPDNKRIEYSLQHIYGIGRTRARQILWEVGLENKVTKDLTEEELTTLREELSNEVTVKGRKEKKYMIEGELRAFNALNIRRLIEIQCYRGTRHQKGLPCRGQHTRNNCRTLKGKRVPVAGKKKATR
;
A
#
# COMPACT_ATOMS: atom_id res chain seq x y z
N MET A 1 -39.05 -69.01 13.60
CA MET A 1 -40.37 -68.80 14.22
C MET A 1 -40.24 -67.81 15.37
N ALA A 2 -41.18 -66.86 15.46
CA ALA A 2 -41.63 -66.10 16.63
C ALA A 2 -40.62 -65.14 17.35
N GLN A 3 -40.87 -63.81 17.34
CA GLN A 3 -41.54 -63.00 18.40
C GLN A 3 -40.55 -62.57 19.51
N ALA A 4 -40.61 -61.46 20.24
CA ALA A 4 -41.57 -60.38 20.56
C ALA A 4 -40.74 -59.27 21.28
N LEU A 5 -40.97 -57.97 21.09
CA LEU A 5 -41.95 -57.07 21.74
C LEU A 5 -41.51 -56.47 23.11
N ALA A 6 -41.39 -55.14 23.12
CA ALA A 6 -41.66 -54.15 24.18
C ALA A 6 -40.87 -54.15 25.51
N MET A 7 -40.43 -52.96 25.95
CA MET A 7 -41.07 -52.19 27.04
C MET A 7 -40.33 -50.85 27.28
N ALA A 8 -41.07 -49.85 27.78
CA ALA A 8 -40.72 -48.45 27.82
C ALA A 8 -40.39 -47.93 29.24
N LYS A 9 -39.58 -46.84 29.29
CA LYS A 9 -39.52 -45.72 30.27
C LYS A 9 -39.04 -46.01 31.72
N PRO A 10 -38.32 -45.06 32.37
CA PRO A 10 -38.93 -43.85 32.97
C PRO A 10 -38.11 -42.54 32.90
N LEU A 11 -38.72 -41.49 33.47
CA LEU A 11 -38.41 -40.04 33.44
C LEU A 11 -37.30 -39.55 34.41
N ALA A 12 -36.60 -38.48 33.97
CA ALA A 12 -36.07 -37.26 34.65
C ALA A 12 -35.27 -37.36 36.00
N PRO A 13 -34.28 -36.46 36.27
CA PRO A 13 -34.58 -35.07 36.64
C PRO A 13 -33.60 -33.99 36.12
N SER A 14 -34.12 -32.75 36.14
CA SER A 14 -33.46 -31.47 35.91
C SER A 14 -32.25 -31.20 36.81
N SER A 15 -31.17 -30.64 36.27
CA SER A 15 -30.39 -29.59 36.95
C SER A 15 -29.41 -28.86 36.01
N SER A 16 -29.50 -27.53 36.06
CA SER A 16 -28.41 -26.56 35.91
C SER A 16 -27.50 -26.63 34.67
N VAL A 17 -27.80 -25.82 33.65
CA VAL A 17 -26.78 -24.87 33.15
C VAL A 17 -27.46 -23.55 32.86
N LEU A 18 -27.14 -22.55 33.69
CA LEU A 18 -27.52 -21.16 33.50
C LEU A 18 -27.08 -20.68 32.12
N ARG A 19 -28.04 -20.21 31.32
CA ARG A 19 -27.77 -19.22 30.28
C ARG A 19 -27.53 -17.88 30.97
N LYS A 20 -26.26 -17.50 31.17
CA LYS A 20 -25.89 -16.07 31.11
C LYS A 20 -25.83 -15.76 29.61
N GLY A 21 -26.72 -14.93 29.05
CA GLY A 21 -26.89 -13.54 29.45
C GLY A 21 -25.62 -12.81 29.02
N GLY A 22 -25.44 -12.64 27.71
CA GLY A 22 -24.38 -11.78 27.18
C GLY A 22 -24.83 -10.35 27.37
N ASP A 23 -24.25 -9.67 28.34
CA ASP A 23 -24.49 -8.26 28.59
C ASP A 23 -24.02 -7.43 27.36
N PRO A 24 -24.87 -6.59 26.75
CA PRO A 24 -24.47 -5.70 25.64
C PRO A 24 -23.65 -4.49 26.11
N SER A 25 -23.21 -4.47 27.36
CA SER A 25 -22.48 -3.39 28.02
C SER A 25 -21.10 -3.82 28.52
N SER A 26 -20.44 -4.75 27.84
CA SER A 26 -18.98 -4.79 27.90
C SER A 26 -18.46 -3.60 27.09
N PRO A 27 -17.67 -2.67 27.65
CA PRO A 27 -16.80 -1.89 26.81
C PRO A 27 -15.95 -2.94 26.10
N SER A 28 -16.22 -3.12 24.80
CA SER A 28 -15.28 -3.72 23.85
C SER A 28 -13.90 -3.25 24.29
N PRO A 29 -12.90 -4.14 24.44
CA PRO A 29 -11.58 -3.71 24.87
C PRO A 29 -11.27 -2.53 23.97
N SER A 30 -11.25 -1.34 24.58
CA SER A 30 -10.87 -0.13 23.90
C SER A 30 -9.57 -0.57 23.29
N ASN A 31 -9.56 -0.58 21.97
CA ASN A 31 -8.40 -0.85 21.17
C ASN A 31 -7.40 0.19 21.65
N THR A 32 -6.68 -0.16 22.71
CA THR A 32 -5.45 0.45 23.17
C THR A 32 -4.46 -0.02 22.12
N LEU A 33 -4.67 0.51 20.91
CA LEU A 33 -3.72 0.56 19.84
C LEU A 33 -2.63 1.45 20.41
N SER A 34 -1.79 0.83 21.22
CA SER A 34 -0.41 1.25 21.42
C SER A 34 0.08 1.67 20.04
N ILE A 35 0.36 2.96 19.94
CA ILE A 35 0.73 3.61 18.70
C ILE A 35 2.00 2.91 18.19
N GLN A 36 1.91 2.17 17.08
CA GLN A 36 3.05 1.47 16.43
C GLN A 36 3.11 1.71 14.91
N CYS A 37 2.62 2.86 14.44
CA CYS A 37 2.75 3.23 13.03
C CYS A 37 2.56 4.74 12.88
N ALA A 38 3.63 5.44 12.49
CA ALA A 38 3.47 6.79 11.96
C ALA A 38 2.85 6.70 10.56
N ARG A 39 1.51 6.70 10.48
CA ARG A 39 0.81 6.91 9.21
C ARG A 39 0.97 8.38 8.82
N VAL A 40 1.68 8.63 7.73
CA VAL A 40 1.98 9.97 7.22
C VAL A 40 1.65 9.98 5.73
N GLY A 41 0.79 10.91 5.30
CA GLY A 41 0.41 11.05 3.88
C GLY A 41 -0.44 9.92 3.29
N GLY A 42 -1.00 9.03 4.12
CA GLY A 42 -1.84 7.90 3.66
C GLY A 42 -1.11 6.56 3.55
N VAL A 43 0.20 6.52 3.77
CA VAL A 43 1.01 5.29 3.80
C VAL A 43 1.70 5.09 5.13
N GLU A 44 1.92 3.82 5.46
CA GLU A 44 2.59 3.36 6.68
C GLU A 44 4.10 3.49 6.51
N ILE A 45 4.71 4.29 7.37
CA ILE A 45 6.16 4.51 7.37
C ILE A 45 6.82 3.43 8.26
N PRO A 46 7.99 2.87 7.88
CA PRO A 46 8.72 1.96 8.74
C PRO A 46 9.36 2.69 9.94
N ASP A 47 9.00 2.27 11.15
CA ASP A 47 9.43 2.94 12.40
C ASP A 47 10.94 2.77 12.71
N ASN A 48 11.57 1.68 12.26
CA ASN A 48 12.95 1.34 12.61
C ASN A 48 14.04 2.05 11.77
N LYS A 49 13.68 3.07 10.99
CA LYS A 49 14.61 3.77 10.08
C LYS A 49 14.77 5.24 10.45
N ARG A 50 15.87 5.85 10.00
CA ARG A 50 16.04 7.31 10.06
C ARG A 50 15.01 7.98 9.16
N ILE A 51 14.54 9.15 9.58
CA ILE A 51 13.46 9.89 8.91
C ILE A 51 13.71 10.07 7.42
N GLU A 52 14.94 10.44 7.01
CA GLU A 52 15.32 10.61 5.59
C GLU A 52 14.97 9.40 4.72
N TYR A 53 15.20 8.18 5.23
CA TYR A 53 14.93 6.93 4.50
C TYR A 53 13.50 6.44 4.70
N SER A 54 12.90 6.78 5.84
CA SER A 54 11.52 6.49 6.16
C SER A 54 10.55 7.21 5.21
N LEU A 55 10.80 8.50 4.94
CA LEU A 55 9.99 9.30 4.01
C LEU A 55 10.04 8.79 2.56
N GLN A 56 11.10 8.08 2.16
CA GLN A 56 11.25 7.54 0.80
C GLN A 56 10.29 6.38 0.49
N HIS A 57 9.60 5.83 1.50
CA HIS A 57 8.56 4.81 1.27
C HIS A 57 7.30 5.40 0.65
N ILE A 58 7.08 6.71 0.81
CA ILE A 58 5.99 7.43 0.16
C ILE A 58 6.29 7.56 -1.33
N TYR A 59 5.39 7.05 -2.18
CA TYR A 59 5.57 7.13 -3.63
C TYR A 59 5.50 8.59 -4.10
N GLY A 60 6.60 9.07 -4.66
CA GLY A 60 6.76 10.47 -5.07
C GLY A 60 7.81 11.23 -4.25
N ILE A 61 8.25 10.68 -3.13
CA ILE A 61 9.31 11.25 -2.31
C ILE A 61 10.60 10.48 -2.56
N GLY A 62 11.58 11.19 -3.12
CA GLY A 62 12.94 10.69 -3.30
C GLY A 62 13.89 11.27 -2.25
N ARG A 63 15.18 10.93 -2.36
CA ARG A 63 16.24 11.41 -1.46
C ARG A 63 16.31 12.94 -1.36
N THR A 64 16.19 13.62 -2.49
CA THR A 64 16.26 15.09 -2.56
C THR A 64 15.10 15.74 -1.80
N ARG A 65 13.87 15.29 -2.07
CA ARG A 65 12.66 15.81 -1.40
C ARG A 65 12.67 15.48 0.08
N ALA A 66 13.08 14.28 0.48
CA ALA A 66 13.17 13.90 1.89
C ALA A 66 14.12 14.81 2.68
N ARG A 67 15.30 15.13 2.13
CA ARG A 67 16.24 16.09 2.75
C ARG A 67 15.70 17.51 2.80
N GLN A 68 15.03 17.92 1.73
CA GLN A 68 14.43 19.26 1.67
C GLN A 68 13.35 19.42 2.74
N ILE A 69 12.46 18.44 2.89
CA ILE A 69 11.43 18.43 3.94
C ILE A 69 12.09 18.51 5.32
N LEU A 70 13.10 17.68 5.58
CA LEU A 70 13.80 17.72 6.87
C LEU A 70 14.44 19.08 7.18
N TRP A 71 15.02 19.74 6.17
CA TRP A 71 15.54 21.10 6.32
C TRP A 71 14.41 22.08 6.63
N GLU A 72 13.30 22.01 5.90
CA GLU A 72 12.17 22.93 6.01
C GLU A 72 11.50 22.85 7.40
N VAL A 73 11.27 21.65 7.93
CA VAL A 73 10.76 21.50 9.31
C VAL A 73 11.81 21.90 10.36
N GLY A 74 13.10 21.86 9.99
CA GLY A 74 14.20 22.02 10.94
C GLY A 74 14.39 20.80 11.86
N LEU A 75 14.00 19.60 11.40
CA LEU A 75 14.16 18.37 12.17
C LEU A 75 15.52 17.73 11.96
N GLU A 76 16.14 17.30 13.05
CA GLU A 76 17.34 16.48 13.01
C GLU A 76 17.03 15.05 12.54
N ASN A 77 18.03 14.38 11.98
CA ASN A 77 17.94 13.00 11.48
C ASN A 77 17.85 11.96 12.61
N LYS A 78 16.73 11.94 13.33
CA LYS A 78 16.40 10.96 14.38
C LYS A 78 15.86 9.66 13.77
N VAL A 79 15.68 8.65 14.62
CA VAL A 79 14.96 7.42 14.26
C VAL A 79 13.45 7.70 14.32
N THR A 80 12.67 7.05 13.45
CA THR A 80 11.24 7.34 13.29
C THR A 80 10.43 7.05 14.58
N LYS A 81 10.92 6.11 15.40
CA LYS A 81 10.36 5.80 16.73
C LYS A 81 10.47 6.92 17.75
N ASP A 82 11.49 7.76 17.62
CA ASP A 82 11.83 8.77 18.61
C ASP A 82 11.16 10.12 18.31
N LEU A 83 10.26 10.18 17.31
CA LEU A 83 9.53 11.41 17.01
C LEU A 83 8.45 11.67 18.03
N THR A 84 8.32 12.94 18.40
CA THR A 84 7.18 13.41 19.18
C THR A 84 5.94 13.52 18.29
N GLU A 85 4.77 13.51 18.90
CA GLU A 85 3.49 13.68 18.18
C GLU A 85 3.39 15.04 17.46
N GLU A 86 4.04 16.06 17.99
CA GLU A 86 4.15 17.40 17.40
C GLU A 86 5.01 17.38 16.12
N GLU A 87 6.17 16.73 16.17
CA GLU A 87 7.05 16.54 15.00
C GLU A 87 6.34 15.71 13.91
N LEU A 88 5.53 14.72 14.29
CA LEU A 88 4.71 13.95 13.34
C LEU A 88 3.60 14.78 12.71
N THR A 89 2.99 15.68 13.47
CA THR A 89 1.90 16.54 12.98
C THR A 89 2.44 17.58 12.01
N THR A 90 3.55 18.23 12.35
CA THR A 90 4.25 19.16 11.45
C THR A 90 4.73 18.48 10.17
N LEU A 91 5.25 17.25 10.23
CA LEU A 91 5.60 16.48 9.03
C LEU A 91 4.36 16.14 8.16
N ARG A 92 3.23 15.78 8.78
CA ARG A 92 1.97 15.54 8.04
C ARG A 92 1.48 16.82 7.40
N GLU A 93 1.54 17.93 8.12
CA GLU A 93 1.20 19.25 7.59
C GLU A 93 2.12 19.55 6.41
N GLU A 94 3.45 19.52 6.53
CA GLU A 94 4.34 19.79 5.40
C GLU A 94 4.13 18.91 4.16
N LEU A 95 3.76 17.65 4.36
CA LEU A 95 3.47 16.73 3.26
C LEU A 95 2.09 16.96 2.63
N SER A 96 1.13 17.42 3.42
CA SER A 96 -0.21 17.81 2.95
C SER A 96 -0.30 19.28 2.53
N ASN A 97 0.69 20.09 2.91
CA ASN A 97 0.66 21.54 2.82
C ASN A 97 0.55 21.94 1.35
N GLU A 98 -0.56 22.62 1.11
CA GLU A 98 -0.91 23.29 -0.12
C GLU A 98 -0.08 24.58 -0.18
N VAL A 99 0.88 24.64 -1.10
CA VAL A 99 1.57 25.89 -1.37
C VAL A 99 0.66 26.73 -2.26
N THR A 100 0.31 27.92 -1.78
CA THR A 100 -0.42 28.90 -2.59
C THR A 100 0.58 29.55 -3.55
N VAL A 101 0.75 28.99 -4.74
CA VAL A 101 1.49 29.64 -5.82
C VAL A 101 0.48 30.37 -6.71
N LYS A 102 0.56 31.71 -6.75
CA LYS A 102 -0.26 32.55 -7.65
C LYS A 102 -1.79 32.36 -7.50
N GLY A 103 -2.29 32.34 -6.27
CA GLY A 103 -3.74 32.32 -5.98
C GLY A 103 -4.45 30.98 -6.23
N ARG A 104 -3.71 29.91 -6.53
CA ARG A 104 -4.22 28.53 -6.53
C ARG A 104 -3.60 27.76 -5.38
N LYS A 105 -4.44 27.05 -4.62
CA LYS A 105 -4.01 26.06 -3.64
C LYS A 105 -3.49 24.85 -4.42
N GLU A 106 -2.17 24.73 -4.56
CA GLU A 106 -1.55 23.57 -5.19
C GLU A 106 -0.77 22.79 -4.14
N LYS A 107 -0.96 21.47 -4.08
CA LYS A 107 -0.17 20.62 -3.18
C LYS A 107 1.31 20.72 -3.55
N LYS A 108 2.17 20.99 -2.56
CA LYS A 108 3.64 21.12 -2.78
C LYS A 108 4.23 19.88 -3.45
N TYR A 109 3.73 18.72 -3.03
CA TYR A 109 4.16 17.43 -3.51
C TYR A 109 2.94 16.65 -4.00
N MET A 110 2.97 16.24 -5.26
CA MET A 110 2.06 15.19 -5.72
C MET A 110 2.49 13.88 -5.06
N ILE A 111 1.56 13.18 -4.41
CA ILE A 111 1.82 11.96 -3.65
C ILE A 111 0.99 10.81 -4.22
N GLU A 112 1.58 9.60 -4.24
CA GLU A 112 0.92 8.31 -4.44
C GLU A 112 -0.14 8.28 -5.54
N GLY A 113 -1.42 8.27 -5.15
CA GLY A 113 -2.56 8.09 -6.03
C GLY A 113 -2.59 9.16 -7.12
N GLU A 114 -2.29 10.41 -6.77
CA GLU A 114 -2.28 11.52 -7.71
C GLU A 114 -1.15 11.37 -8.73
N LEU A 115 0.07 11.04 -8.29
CA LEU A 115 1.19 10.81 -9.21
C LEU A 115 0.97 9.59 -10.12
N ARG A 116 0.37 8.52 -9.58
CA ARG A 116 0.06 7.31 -10.35
C ARG A 116 -1.02 7.61 -11.38
N ALA A 117 -2.09 8.30 -11.00
CA ALA A 117 -3.15 8.72 -11.90
C ALA A 117 -2.62 9.68 -12.97
N PHE A 118 -1.83 10.68 -12.60
CA PHE A 118 -1.21 11.63 -13.52
C PHE A 118 -0.36 10.92 -14.58
N ASN A 119 0.51 10.00 -14.17
CA ASN A 119 1.33 9.22 -15.10
C ASN A 119 0.49 8.28 -15.97
N ALA A 120 -0.55 7.64 -15.41
CA ALA A 120 -1.45 6.78 -16.16
C ALA A 120 -2.21 7.57 -17.24
N LEU A 121 -2.70 8.76 -16.91
CA LEU A 121 -3.36 9.67 -17.86
C LEU A 121 -2.41 10.09 -18.98
N ASN A 122 -1.16 10.44 -18.65
CA ASN A 122 -0.16 10.77 -19.65
C ASN A 122 0.15 9.61 -20.60
N ILE A 123 0.23 8.37 -20.09
CA ILE A 123 0.45 7.18 -20.91
C ILE A 123 -0.77 6.91 -21.80
N ARG A 124 -1.99 6.99 -21.25
CA ARG A 124 -3.24 6.83 -22.01
C ARG A 124 -3.34 7.85 -23.14
N ARG A 125 -3.09 9.13 -22.84
CA ARG A 125 -3.01 10.19 -23.84
C ARG A 125 -2.03 9.87 -24.98
N LEU A 126 -0.83 9.35 -24.67
CA LEU A 126 0.14 8.98 -25.71
C LEU A 126 -0.36 7.85 -26.61
N ILE A 127 -1.11 6.89 -26.05
CA ILE A 127 -1.71 5.77 -26.78
C ILE A 127 -2.83 6.28 -27.68
N GLU A 128 -3.72 7.13 -27.18
CA GLU A 128 -4.83 7.73 -27.92
C GLU A 128 -4.34 8.56 -29.12
N ILE A 129 -3.24 9.31 -28.95
CA ILE A 129 -2.61 10.09 -30.04
C ILE A 129 -2.00 9.18 -31.12
N GLN A 130 -1.75 7.89 -30.83
CA GLN A 130 -1.10 6.93 -31.74
C GLN A 130 0.32 7.32 -32.20
N CYS A 131 1.02 8.16 -31.43
CA CYS A 131 2.41 8.50 -31.70
C CYS A 131 3.36 7.29 -31.52
N TYR A 132 4.59 7.38 -32.05
CA TYR A 132 5.60 6.31 -31.89
C TYR A 132 5.72 5.85 -30.43
N ARG A 133 5.87 6.77 -29.47
CA ARG A 133 5.95 6.43 -28.04
C ARG A 133 4.71 5.68 -27.54
N GLY A 134 3.51 6.12 -27.94
CA GLY A 134 2.24 5.47 -27.62
C GLY A 134 2.17 4.03 -28.09
N THR A 135 2.49 3.78 -29.37
CA THR A 135 2.51 2.42 -29.93
C THR A 135 3.52 1.51 -29.20
N ARG A 136 4.64 2.07 -28.72
CA ARG A 136 5.65 1.33 -27.94
C ARG A 136 5.15 1.01 -26.53
N HIS A 137 4.47 1.95 -25.87
CA HIS A 137 3.79 1.70 -24.59
C HIS A 137 2.72 0.60 -24.73
N GLN A 138 1.90 0.64 -25.79
CA GLN A 138 0.90 -0.39 -26.06
C GLN A 138 1.53 -1.77 -26.32
N LYS A 139 2.66 -1.82 -27.03
CA LYS A 139 3.39 -3.06 -27.35
C LYS A 139 4.33 -3.56 -26.23
N GLY A 140 4.46 -2.84 -25.12
CA GLY A 140 5.39 -3.20 -24.03
C GLY A 140 6.87 -3.18 -24.44
N LEU A 141 7.27 -2.26 -25.32
CA LEU A 141 8.64 -2.10 -25.81
C LEU A 141 9.24 -0.76 -25.39
N PRO A 142 10.58 -0.65 -25.22
CA PRO A 142 11.19 0.58 -24.77
C PRO A 142 10.94 1.71 -25.78
N CYS A 143 10.63 2.89 -25.26
CA CYS A 143 10.25 4.08 -26.02
C CYS A 143 11.39 5.10 -26.20
N ARG A 144 12.55 4.89 -25.56
CA ARG A 144 13.73 5.82 -25.58
C ARG A 144 14.76 5.50 -26.67
N GLY A 145 14.37 4.82 -27.75
CA GLY A 145 15.29 4.47 -28.85
C GLY A 145 16.28 3.33 -28.55
N GLN A 146 16.09 2.60 -27.45
CA GLN A 146 16.92 1.46 -27.08
C GLN A 146 16.74 0.28 -28.08
N HIS A 147 17.83 -0.43 -28.38
CA HIS A 147 17.80 -1.59 -29.28
C HIS A 147 16.98 -2.75 -28.70
N THR A 148 15.99 -3.25 -29.46
CA THR A 148 15.05 -4.28 -28.98
C THR A 148 15.40 -5.72 -29.31
N ARG A 149 16.49 -5.95 -30.03
CA ARG A 149 16.90 -7.29 -30.46
C ARG A 149 17.39 -8.14 -29.29
N ASN A 150 18.20 -7.56 -28.41
CA ASN A 150 18.91 -8.30 -27.35
C ASN A 150 18.35 -7.95 -25.95
N ASN A 151 18.45 -6.68 -25.55
CA ASN A 151 18.29 -6.25 -24.15
C ASN A 151 16.99 -5.47 -23.94
N CYS A 152 15.89 -6.18 -23.70
CA CYS A 152 14.57 -5.59 -23.42
C CYS A 152 13.77 -6.34 -22.35
N ARG A 153 14.44 -7.18 -21.55
CA ARG A 153 13.76 -8.15 -20.68
C ARG A 153 13.04 -7.53 -19.49
N THR A 154 13.55 -6.42 -18.94
CA THR A 154 12.90 -5.71 -17.84
C THR A 154 11.50 -5.22 -18.21
N LEU A 155 11.29 -4.79 -19.46
CA LEU A 155 10.00 -4.28 -19.93
C LEU A 155 9.16 -5.35 -20.64
N LYS A 156 9.77 -6.19 -21.48
CA LYS A 156 9.07 -7.26 -22.23
C LYS A 156 8.70 -8.47 -21.37
N GLY A 157 9.31 -8.59 -20.18
CA GLY A 157 9.14 -9.73 -19.29
C GLY A 157 9.98 -10.96 -19.66
N LYS A 158 9.77 -12.03 -18.88
CA LYS A 158 10.41 -13.34 -19.06
C LYS A 158 10.00 -13.94 -20.41
N ARG A 159 10.87 -14.78 -21.00
CA ARG A 159 10.53 -15.51 -22.23
C ARG A 159 9.39 -16.47 -21.90
N VAL A 160 8.20 -16.19 -22.41
CA VAL A 160 7.12 -17.17 -22.41
C VAL A 160 7.51 -18.26 -23.43
N PRO A 161 7.72 -19.51 -22.99
CA PRO A 161 7.92 -20.60 -23.93
C PRO A 161 6.62 -20.77 -24.73
N VAL A 162 6.73 -20.85 -26.05
CA VAL A 162 5.58 -21.26 -26.87
C VAL A 162 5.29 -22.72 -26.49
N ALA A 163 4.07 -23.00 -26.03
CA ALA A 163 3.62 -24.35 -25.75
C ALA A 163 3.89 -25.21 -27.00
N GLY A 164 4.69 -26.27 -26.86
CA GLY A 164 5.07 -27.18 -27.96
C GLY A 164 6.53 -27.14 -28.42
N LYS A 165 7.38 -26.21 -27.94
CA LYS A 165 8.83 -26.31 -28.20
C LYS A 165 9.50 -27.19 -27.16
N LYS A 166 9.80 -28.44 -27.55
CA LYS A 166 10.65 -29.37 -26.77
C LYS A 166 11.93 -28.64 -26.35
N LYS A 167 12.28 -28.71 -25.05
CA LYS A 167 13.59 -28.28 -24.57
C LYS A 167 14.63 -29.10 -25.34
N ALA A 168 15.58 -28.45 -26.00
CA ALA A 168 16.74 -29.15 -26.55
C ALA A 168 17.48 -29.80 -25.37
N THR A 169 17.57 -31.12 -25.39
CA THR A 169 18.41 -31.88 -24.46
C THR A 169 19.85 -31.47 -24.73
N ARG A 170 20.54 -31.09 -23.66
CA ARG A 170 21.93 -30.66 -23.69
C ARG A 170 22.84 -31.86 -23.65
#